data_AF-A0A1H0X082-F1
#
_entry.id   AF-A0A1H0X082-F1
#
_cell.length_a   1.000
_cell.length_b   1.000
_cell.length_c   1.000
_cell.angle_alpha   90.00
_cell.angle_beta   90.00
_cell.angle_gamma   90.00
#
_symmetry.space_group_name_H-M   'P 1'
#
loop_
_entity.id
_entity.type
_entity.pdbx_description
1 polymer ?
#
loop_
_entity_poly.entity_id
_entity_poly.type
_entity_poly.pdbx_seq_one_letter_code
_entity_poly.pdbx_strand_id
1 'polypeptide(L)' 'MTTTDLPSHYDPVAVFAETFDDGMLAEHLATLFTCDEVNVLAGLLESFHRHEGARCWLDVHQNDCDEPHRH' A
#
# COMPACT_ATOMS: atom_id res chain seq x y z
N MET A 1 -27.30 -20.66 -25.04
CA MET A 1 -25.90 -20.51 -24.59
C MET A 1 -25.95 -19.67 -23.33
N THR A 2 -25.93 -20.31 -22.17
CA THR A 2 -25.87 -19.63 -20.87
C THR A 2 -24.42 -19.32 -20.60
N THR A 3 -24.04 -18.05 -20.76
CA THR A 3 -22.76 -17.55 -20.27
C THR A 3 -22.78 -17.69 -18.76
N THR A 4 -22.08 -18.68 -18.23
CA THR A 4 -21.90 -18.86 -16.80
C THR A 4 -21.07 -17.69 -16.32
N ASP A 5 -21.73 -16.68 -15.75
CA ASP A 5 -21.11 -15.61 -14.99
C ASP A 5 -20.51 -16.28 -13.74
N LEU A 6 -19.24 -16.67 -13.82
CA LEU A 6 -18.50 -17.17 -12.67
C LEU A 6 -18.43 -16.04 -11.65
N PRO A 7 -18.73 -16.28 -10.35
CA PRO A 7 -18.57 -15.25 -9.35
C PRO A 7 -17.13 -14.75 -9.40
N SER A 8 -16.97 -13.43 -9.53
CA SER A 8 -15.70 -12.74 -9.35
C SER A 8 -15.05 -13.29 -8.07
N HIS A 9 -14.00 -14.09 -8.24
CA HIS A 9 -13.26 -14.64 -7.12
C HIS A 9 -12.63 -13.45 -6.40
N TYR A 10 -13.00 -13.25 -5.14
CA TYR A 10 -12.40 -12.23 -4.29
C TYR A 10 -10.88 -12.43 -4.24
N ASP A 11 -10.15 -11.48 -4.78
CA ASP A 11 -8.69 -11.41 -4.69
C ASP A 11 -8.32 -10.49 -3.51
N PRO A 12 -8.01 -11.06 -2.32
CA PRO A 12 -7.68 -10.27 -1.14
C PRO A 12 -6.44 -9.40 -1.35
N VAL A 13 -5.52 -9.79 -2.24
CA VAL A 13 -4.26 -9.05 -2.44
C VAL A 13 -4.50 -7.84 -3.34
N ALA A 14 -5.31 -8.00 -4.40
CA ALA A 14 -5.73 -6.87 -5.21
C ALA A 14 -6.54 -5.85 -4.39
N VAL A 15 -7.47 -6.32 -3.54
CA VAL A 15 -8.26 -5.46 -2.65
C VAL A 15 -7.39 -4.80 -1.58
N PHE A 16 -6.39 -5.51 -1.04
CA PHE A 16 -5.40 -4.91 -0.17
C PHE A 16 -4.66 -3.77 -0.87
N ALA A 17 -4.11 -4.02 -2.06
CA ALA A 17 -3.36 -3.01 -2.80
C ALA A 17 -4.23 -1.79 -3.14
N GLU A 18 -5.49 -1.99 -3.52
CA GLU A 18 -6.46 -0.91 -3.75
C GLU A 18 -6.76 -0.12 -2.46
N THR A 19 -6.95 -0.81 -1.34
CA THR A 19 -7.26 -0.16 -0.04
C THR A 19 -6.06 0.65 0.48
N PHE A 20 -4.84 0.15 0.30
CA PHE A 20 -3.62 0.78 0.77
C PHE A 20 -3.03 1.79 -0.25
N ASP A 21 -3.62 1.94 -1.43
CA ASP A 21 -3.35 3.03 -2.40
C ASP A 21 -4.09 4.34 -2.05
N ASP A 22 -4.60 4.46 -0.81
CA ASP A 22 -5.24 5.66 -0.28
C ASP A 22 -4.25 6.51 0.52
N GLY A 23 -3.94 7.72 0.02
CA GLY A 23 -3.06 8.67 0.69
C GLY A 23 -3.59 9.14 2.05
N MET A 24 -4.90 9.23 2.25
CA MET A 24 -5.47 9.57 3.57
C MET A 24 -5.23 8.44 4.57
N LEU A 25 -5.27 7.19 4.11
CA LEU A 25 -4.96 6.06 4.98
C LEU A 25 -3.47 6.09 5.40
N ALA A 26 -2.57 6.41 4.45
CA ALA A 26 -1.16 6.60 4.74
C ALA A 26 -0.95 7.73 5.77
N GLU A 27 -1.60 8.89 5.63
CA GLU A 27 -1.51 10.01 6.58
C GLU A 27 -1.87 9.61 8.02
N HIS A 28 -2.85 8.72 8.20
CA HIS A 28 -3.29 8.29 9.54
C HIS A 28 -2.40 7.21 10.16
N LEU A 29 -1.76 6.38 9.34
CA LEU A 29 -1.17 5.13 9.81
C LEU A 29 0.34 5.02 9.58
N ALA A 30 0.92 5.71 8.60
CA ALA A 30 2.31 5.49 8.19
C ALA A 30 3.31 5.74 9.32
N THR A 31 3.08 6.71 10.19
CA THR A 31 3.95 7.02 11.34
C THR A 31 3.87 5.99 12.48
N LEU A 32 2.87 5.09 12.46
CA LEU A 32 2.72 4.01 13.44
C LEU A 32 3.50 2.75 13.05
N PHE A 33 3.92 2.65 11.79
CA PHE A 33 4.66 1.51 11.26
C PHE A 33 6.15 1.69 11.55
N THR A 34 6.88 0.59 11.62
CA THR A 34 8.35 0.62 11.58
C THR A 34 8.84 0.85 10.15
N CYS A 35 10.11 1.25 10.01
CA CYS A 35 10.69 1.47 8.69
C CYS A 35 10.63 0.23 7.79
N ASP A 36 10.89 -0.94 8.36
CA ASP A 36 10.89 -2.19 7.59
C ASP A 36 9.47 -2.55 7.13
N GLU A 37 8.45 -2.32 7.96
CA GLU A 37 7.05 -2.57 7.60
C GLU A 37 6.59 -1.62 6.49
N VAL A 38 6.90 -0.32 6.58
CA VAL A 38 6.48 0.65 5.54
C VAL A 38 7.21 0.39 4.22
N ASN A 39 8.48 -0.03 4.26
CA ASN A 39 9.24 -0.38 3.05
C ASN A 39 8.67 -1.63 2.36
N VAL A 40 8.30 -2.65 3.13
CA VAL A 40 7.64 -3.85 2.58
C VAL A 40 6.28 -3.49 1.99
N LEU A 41 5.50 -2.66 2.67
CA LEU A 41 4.20 -2.19 2.19
C LEU A 41 4.32 -1.41 0.88
N ALA A 42 5.21 -0.42 0.83
CA ALA A 42 5.47 0.36 -0.37
C ALA A 42 5.97 -0.53 -1.52
N GLY A 43 6.88 -1.47 -1.25
CA GLY A 43 7.34 -2.44 -2.24
C GLY A 43 6.22 -3.34 -2.77
N LEU A 44 5.25 -3.71 -1.94
CA LEU A 44 4.07 -4.45 -2.38
C LEU A 44 3.20 -3.59 -3.29
N LEU A 45 2.92 -2.34 -2.92
CA LEU A 45 2.16 -1.41 -3.76
C LEU A 45 2.83 -1.18 -5.13
N GLU A 46 4.16 -1.01 -5.15
CA GLU A 46 4.96 -0.93 -6.38
C GLU A 46 4.76 -2.16 -7.28
N SER A 47 4.75 -3.36 -6.72
CA SER A 47 4.54 -4.61 -7.48
C SER A 47 3.14 -4.71 -8.12
N PHE A 48 2.16 -3.95 -7.62
CA PHE A 48 0.81 -3.81 -8.16
C PHE A 48 0.60 -2.53 -8.99
N HIS A 49 1.70 -1.84 -9.37
CA HIS A 49 1.68 -0.58 -10.11
C HIS A 49 0.97 0.58 -9.38
N ARG A 50 0.91 0.52 -8.04
CA ARG A 50 0.32 1.55 -7.15
C ARG A 50 1.39 2.53 -6.66
N HIS A 51 2.06 3.16 -7.61
CA HIS A 51 3.24 4.01 -7.37
C HIS A 51 2.92 5.23 -6.49
N GLU A 52 1.73 5.82 -6.66
CA GLU A 52 1.33 6.99 -5.88
C GLU A 52 1.09 6.63 -4.41
N GLY A 53 0.34 5.55 -4.14
CA GLY A 53 0.19 5.00 -2.80
C GLY A 53 1.53 4.66 -2.16
N ALA A 54 2.40 3.92 -2.87
CA ALA A 54 3.73 3.57 -2.37
C ALA A 54 4.53 4.80 -1.93
N ARG A 55 4.54 5.85 -2.77
CA ARG A 55 5.20 7.12 -2.45
C ARG A 55 4.56 7.82 -1.26
N CYS A 56 3.23 7.87 -1.16
CA CYS A 56 2.54 8.46 -0.01
C CYS A 56 2.93 7.78 1.31
N TRP A 57 3.00 6.44 1.35
CA TRP A 57 3.42 5.72 2.54
C TRP A 57 4.85 6.06 2.97
N LEU A 58 5.78 6.15 2.02
CA LEU A 58 7.17 6.52 2.29
C LEU A 58 7.28 7.98 2.73
N ASP A 59 6.69 8.92 1.98
CA ASP A 59 6.77 10.35 2.24
C ASP A 59 6.19 10.71 3.62
N VAL A 60 5.03 10.14 3.97
CA VAL A 60 4.39 10.39 5.28
C VAL A 60 5.23 9.80 6.41
N HIS A 61 5.68 8.55 6.28
CA HIS A 61 6.49 7.91 7.33
C HIS A 61 7.82 8.62 7.56
N GLN A 62 8.51 9.02 6.47
CA GLN A 62 9.79 9.71 6.53
C GLN A 62 9.74 11.00 7.36
N ASN A 63 8.61 11.71 7.39
CA ASN A 63 8.49 12.96 8.12
C ASN A 63 8.65 12.82 9.64
N ASP A 64 8.34 11.65 10.20
CA ASP A 64 8.43 11.33 11.64
C ASP A 64 9.47 10.23 11.93
N CYS A 65 10.29 9.88 10.92
CA CYS A 65 11.29 8.84 11.03
C CYS A 65 12.61 9.39 11.60
N ASP A 66 13.11 8.77 12.67
CA ASP A 66 14.44 9.09 13.24
C ASP A 66 15.60 8.60 12.35
N GLU A 67 15.34 7.72 11.37
CA GLU A 67 16.33 7.12 10.46
C GLU A 67 15.93 7.25 8.97
N PRO A 68 15.75 8.47 8.43
CA PRO A 68 15.14 8.68 7.11
C PRO A 68 15.93 8.11 5.92
N HIS A 69 17.22 7.77 6.11
CA HIS A 69 18.08 7.15 5.10
C HIS A 69 17.75 5.67 4.81
N ARG A 70 16.77 5.09 5.50
CA ARG A 70 16.35 3.69 5.35
C ARG A 70 15.21 3.48 4.35
N HIS A 71 14.76 4.54 3.69
CA HIS A 71 13.59 4.55 2.79
C HIS A 71 13.97 4.85 1.35
#